data_AF-A0A926HVR3-F1
#
_entry.id   AF-A0A926HVR3-F1
#
_cell.length_a   1.000
_cell.length_b   1.000
_cell.length_c   1.000
_cell.angle_alpha   90.00
_cell.angle_beta   90.00
_cell.angle_gamma   90.00
#
_symmetry.space_group_name_H-M   'P 1'
#
loop_
_entity.id
_entity.type
_entity.pdbx_description
1 polymer ?
#
loop_
_entity_poly.entity_id
_entity_poly.type
_entity_poly.pdbx_seq_one_letter_code
_entity_poly.pdbx_strand_id
1 'polypeptide(L)'
;MKTMQSFLIFFYILDEGYNQCKTDDLGGFLGAISPELWEDGQPADKAVFNDWQKISKPETVNTHNIVEKAYTFLEYYEKKFGFHFFEAKQWLLKTTNEAVVEKAYKKAQLLYQKFQYDN
;
A
#
# COMPACT_ATOMS: atom_id res chain seq x y z
N MET A 1 -0.37 13.38 3.62
CA MET A 1 -0.38 12.46 4.79
C MET A 1 1.07 12.26 5.25
N LYS A 2 1.33 11.73 6.45
CA LYS A 2 2.72 11.33 6.79
C LYS A 2 3.14 10.16 5.91
N THR A 3 4.44 10.00 5.64
CA THR A 3 4.95 8.94 4.75
C THR A 3 4.52 7.55 5.22
N MET A 4 4.80 7.20 6.48
CA MET A 4 4.43 5.90 7.02
C MET A 4 2.92 5.68 7.03
N GLN A 5 2.15 6.71 7.38
CA GLN A 5 0.68 6.63 7.33
C GLN A 5 0.17 6.34 5.90
N SER A 6 0.67 7.05 4.90
CA SER A 6 0.28 6.82 3.50
C SER A 6 0.69 5.42 3.01
N PHE A 7 1.84 4.93 3.44
CA PHE A 7 2.34 3.61 3.08
C PHE A 7 1.50 2.48 3.69
N LEU A 8 1.09 2.63 4.96
CA LEU A 8 0.18 1.68 5.61
C LEU A 8 -1.20 1.65 4.95
N ILE A 9 -1.73 2.81 4.54
CA ILE A 9 -3.00 2.87 3.82
C ILE A 9 -2.86 2.16 2.47
N PHE A 10 -1.77 2.42 1.75
CA PHE A 10 -1.43 1.72 0.52
C PHE A 10 -1.40 0.20 0.71
N PHE A 11 -0.69 -0.28 1.74
CA PHE A 11 -0.66 -1.70 2.11
C PHE A 11 -2.06 -2.26 2.34
N TYR A 12 -2.88 -1.63 3.18
CA TYR A 12 -4.20 -2.17 3.53
C TYR A 12 -5.23 -2.07 2.40
N ILE A 13 -5.06 -1.15 1.44
CA ILE A 13 -5.84 -1.15 0.20
C ILE A 13 -5.48 -2.39 -0.63
N LEU A 14 -4.19 -2.66 -0.81
CA LEU A 14 -3.73 -3.81 -1.59
C LEU A 14 -4.06 -5.16 -0.92
N ASP A 15 -3.99 -5.23 0.41
CA ASP A 15 -4.42 -6.39 1.20
C ASP A 15 -5.90 -6.72 0.98
N GLU A 16 -6.77 -5.70 0.94
CA GLU A 16 -8.18 -5.91 0.58
C GLU A 16 -8.33 -6.40 -0.87
N GLY A 17 -7.54 -5.85 -1.80
CA GLY A 17 -7.51 -6.29 -3.19
C GLY A 17 -7.03 -7.73 -3.35
N TYR A 18 -6.05 -8.16 -2.56
CA TYR A 18 -5.55 -9.53 -2.56
C TYR A 18 -6.62 -10.55 -2.17
N ASN A 19 -7.50 -10.20 -1.22
CA ASN A 19 -8.63 -11.08 -0.86
C ASN A 19 -9.58 -11.35 -2.04
N GLN A 20 -9.59 -10.48 -3.05
CA GLN A 20 -10.40 -10.63 -4.26
C GLN A 20 -9.63 -11.30 -5.41
N CYS A 21 -8.39 -10.87 -5.65
CA CYS A 21 -7.61 -11.31 -6.82
C CYS A 21 -6.78 -12.57 -6.56
N LYS A 22 -6.23 -12.73 -5.34
CA LYS A 22 -5.39 -13.85 -4.90
C LYS A 22 -4.25 -14.23 -5.86
N THR A 23 -3.59 -13.22 -6.44
CA THR A 23 -2.45 -13.45 -7.34
C THR A 23 -1.14 -13.63 -6.57
N ASP A 24 -0.28 -14.53 -7.06
CA ASP A 24 0.98 -14.88 -6.39
C ASP A 24 1.91 -13.67 -6.24
N ASP A 25 2.06 -12.86 -7.29
CA ASP A 25 2.90 -11.65 -7.27
C ASP A 25 2.42 -10.62 -6.25
N LEU A 26 1.10 -10.42 -6.12
CA LEU A 26 0.55 -9.52 -5.11
C LEU A 26 0.74 -10.10 -3.71
N GLY A 27 0.52 -11.40 -3.52
CA GLY A 27 0.74 -12.06 -2.23
C GLY A 27 2.19 -11.97 -1.78
N GLY A 28 3.13 -12.26 -2.67
CA GLY A 28 4.57 -12.14 -2.41
C GLY A 28 4.98 -10.70 -2.11
N PHE A 29 4.48 -9.74 -2.90
CA PHE A 29 4.72 -8.31 -2.66
C PHE A 29 4.20 -7.86 -1.29
N LEU A 30 2.96 -8.22 -0.93
CA LEU A 30 2.36 -7.91 0.37
C LEU A 30 3.14 -8.53 1.53
N GLY A 31 3.62 -9.77 1.36
CA GLY A 31 4.50 -10.42 2.34
C GLY A 31 5.78 -9.61 2.60
N ALA A 32 6.38 -9.04 1.55
CA ALA A 32 7.60 -8.24 1.65
C ALA A 32 7.39 -6.88 2.34
N ILE A 33 6.18 -6.32 2.31
CA ILE A 33 5.89 -5.01 2.90
C ILE A 33 4.95 -5.03 4.10
N SER A 34 4.59 -6.23 4.58
CA SER A 34 3.65 -6.38 5.69
C SER A 34 4.18 -5.71 6.96
N PRO A 35 3.46 -4.72 7.52
CA PRO A 35 3.83 -4.05 8.76
C PRO A 35 3.45 -4.89 10.00
N GLU A 36 2.97 -6.11 9.81
CA GLU A 36 2.59 -7.03 10.89
C GLU A 36 3.59 -8.18 11.03
N LEU A 37 4.59 -8.27 10.15
CA LEU A 37 5.58 -9.34 10.16
C LEU A 37 6.62 -9.15 11.27
N TRP A 38 7.04 -7.91 11.52
CA TRP A 38 8.08 -7.57 12.50
C TRP A 38 7.49 -6.89 13.73
N GLU A 39 8.17 -7.04 14.86
CA GLU A 39 7.76 -6.47 16.15
C GLU A 39 7.79 -4.93 16.18
N ASP A 40 8.54 -4.30 15.28
CA ASP A 40 8.66 -2.84 15.16
C ASP A 40 7.66 -2.23 14.16
N GLY A 41 6.89 -3.08 13.48
CA GLY A 41 5.91 -2.70 12.46
C GLY A 41 6.49 -2.14 11.15
N GLN A 42 7.82 -2.10 11.01
CA GLN A 42 8.46 -1.63 9.79
C GLN A 42 8.24 -2.64 8.66
N PRO A 43 8.19 -2.20 7.38
CA PRO A 43 8.17 -3.13 6.27
C PRO A 43 9.48 -3.94 6.22
N ALA A 44 9.38 -5.22 5.85
CA ALA A 44 10.56 -6.07 5.71
C ALA A 44 11.51 -5.55 4.63
N ASP A 45 10.94 -5.11 3.50
CA ASP A 45 11.70 -4.47 2.44
C ASP A 45 11.62 -2.93 2.52
N LYS A 46 12.66 -2.33 3.11
CA LYS A 46 12.82 -0.87 3.19
C LYS A 46 13.00 -0.20 1.82
N ALA A 47 13.44 -0.93 0.79
CA ALA A 47 13.57 -0.37 -0.55
C ALA A 47 12.20 -0.02 -1.14
N VAL A 48 11.19 -0.86 -0.89
CA VAL A 48 9.81 -0.61 -1.34
C VAL A 48 9.22 0.62 -0.65
N PHE A 49 9.46 0.78 0.65
CA PHE A 49 9.07 1.98 1.38
C PHE A 49 9.72 3.26 0.81
N ASN A 50 11.02 3.20 0.54
CA ASN A 50 11.76 4.33 -0.04
C ASN A 50 11.28 4.67 -1.46
N ASP A 51 10.97 3.66 -2.27
CA ASP A 51 10.39 3.85 -3.59
C ASP A 51 8.99 4.46 -3.49
N TRP A 52 8.17 4.03 -2.52
CA TRP A 52 6.86 4.61 -2.28
C TRP A 52 6.97 6.10 -1.98
N GLN A 53 7.90 6.48 -1.09
CA GLN A 53 8.15 7.89 -0.78
C GLN A 53 8.55 8.71 -2.02
N LYS A 54 9.43 8.16 -2.87
CA LYS A 54 9.90 8.86 -4.09
C LYS A 54 8.80 9.03 -5.14
N ILE A 55 7.97 7.99 -5.34
CA ILE A 55 6.98 7.93 -6.43
C ILE A 55 5.68 8.62 -6.03
N SER A 56 5.19 8.34 -4.81
CA SER A 56 3.88 8.83 -4.38
C SER A 56 3.89 10.31 -4.00
N LYS A 57 5.04 10.84 -3.55
CA LYS A 57 5.18 12.16 -2.93
C LYS A 57 4.19 12.33 -1.77
N PRO A 58 4.43 11.67 -0.61
CA PRO A 58 3.48 11.51 0.49
C PRO A 58 2.85 12.81 1.01
N GLU A 59 3.57 13.92 0.92
CA GLU A 59 3.09 15.27 1.24
C GLU A 59 1.87 15.67 0.40
N THR A 60 1.75 15.12 -0.81
CA THR A 60 0.60 15.32 -1.72
C THR A 60 -0.47 14.24 -1.59
N VAL A 61 -0.20 13.15 -0.87
CA VAL A 61 -1.11 12.01 -0.73
C VAL A 61 -2.21 12.30 0.27
N ASN A 62 -3.45 12.04 -0.14
CA ASN A 62 -4.65 12.14 0.68
C ASN A 62 -5.67 11.05 0.28
N THR A 63 -6.79 10.98 0.99
CA THR A 63 -7.82 9.95 0.78
C THR A 63 -8.42 9.95 -0.62
N HIS A 64 -8.42 11.07 -1.34
CA HIS A 64 -9.00 11.18 -2.68
C HIS A 64 -8.07 10.71 -3.80
N ASN A 65 -6.75 10.70 -3.57
CA ASN A 65 -5.77 10.35 -4.62
C ASN A 65 -4.93 9.10 -4.30
N ILE A 66 -5.05 8.52 -3.11
CA ILE A 66 -4.22 7.38 -2.72
C ILE A 66 -4.39 6.15 -3.62
N VAL A 67 -5.60 5.95 -4.17
CA VAL A 67 -5.88 4.85 -5.12
C VAL A 67 -5.13 5.06 -6.44
N GLU A 68 -5.13 6.29 -6.97
CA GLU A 68 -4.36 6.66 -8.17
C GLU A 68 -2.86 6.50 -7.94
N LYS A 69 -2.37 6.90 -6.76
CA LYS A 69 -0.97 6.74 -6.37
C LYS A 69 -0.58 5.27 -6.23
N ALA A 70 -1.44 4.44 -5.64
CA ALA A 70 -1.26 3.00 -5.56
C ALA A 70 -1.17 2.38 -6.96
N TYR A 71 -2.09 2.74 -7.86
CA TYR A 71 -2.06 2.28 -9.25
C TYR A 71 -0.75 2.65 -9.95
N THR A 72 -0.34 3.92 -9.86
CA THR A 72 0.89 4.42 -10.47
C THR A 72 2.13 3.68 -9.92
N PHE A 73 2.14 3.42 -8.63
CA PHE A 73 3.21 2.68 -7.97
C PHE A 73 3.30 1.24 -8.49
N LEU A 74 2.18 0.52 -8.55
CA LEU A 74 2.13 -0.84 -9.10
C LEU A 74 2.59 -0.85 -10.56
N GLU A 75 2.15 0.11 -11.38
CA GLU A 75 2.58 0.21 -12.78
C GLU A 75 4.09 0.40 -12.92
N TYR A 76 4.72 1.20 -12.04
CA TYR A 76 6.17 1.33 -12.00
C TYR A 76 6.85 0.00 -11.63
N TYR A 77 6.32 -0.72 -10.63
CA TYR A 77 6.90 -2.00 -10.20
C TYR A 77 6.79 -3.09 -11.29
N GLU A 78 5.68 -3.15 -12.01
CA GLU A 78 5.56 -4.04 -13.19
C GLU A 78 6.63 -3.72 -14.23
N LYS A 79 6.78 -2.44 -14.61
CA LYS A 79 7.73 -2.00 -15.64
C LYS A 79 9.19 -2.21 -15.23
N LYS A 80 9.53 -1.98 -13.96
CA LYS A 80 10.91 -2.00 -13.48
C LYS A 80 11.39 -3.39 -13.09
N PHE A 81 10.52 -4.18 -12.46
CA PHE A 81 10.91 -5.45 -11.83
C PHE A 81 10.20 -6.67 -12.42
N GLY A 82 9.25 -6.47 -13.34
CA GLY A 82 8.58 -7.57 -14.04
C GLY A 82 7.43 -8.23 -13.27
N PHE A 83 6.93 -7.59 -12.20
CA PHE A 83 5.73 -8.06 -11.50
C PHE A 83 4.49 -8.05 -12.43
N HIS A 84 3.52 -8.88 -12.10
CA HIS A 84 2.20 -8.96 -12.72
C HIS A 84 1.12 -8.52 -11.72
N PHE A 85 0.72 -7.26 -11.80
CA PHE A 85 -0.30 -6.64 -10.95
C PHE A 85 -1.56 -6.28 -11.71
N PHE A 86 -1.82 -6.91 -12.86
CA PHE A 86 -2.95 -6.59 -13.73
C PHE A 86 -4.28 -6.64 -12.97
N GLU A 87 -4.56 -7.74 -12.27
CA GLU A 87 -5.79 -7.96 -11.50
C GLU A 87 -5.92 -6.94 -10.36
N ALA A 88 -4.82 -6.71 -9.63
CA ALA A 88 -4.78 -5.73 -8.53
C ALA A 88 -5.10 -4.32 -9.04
N LYS A 89 -4.50 -3.93 -10.17
CA LYS A 89 -4.77 -2.64 -10.83
C LYS A 89 -6.19 -2.53 -11.35
N GLN A 90 -6.76 -3.61 -11.91
CA GLN A 90 -8.16 -3.63 -12.32
C GLN A 90 -9.09 -3.47 -11.12
N TRP A 91 -8.80 -4.11 -10.00
CA TRP A 91 -9.56 -3.97 -8.77
C TRP A 91 -9.47 -2.55 -8.19
N LEU A 92 -8.29 -1.92 -8.22
CA LEU A 92 -8.11 -0.51 -7.84
C LEU A 92 -9.02 0.42 -8.66
N LEU A 93 -9.14 0.21 -9.96
CA LEU A 93 -9.94 1.05 -10.84
C LEU A 93 -11.45 0.80 -10.76
N LYS A 94 -11.87 -0.45 -10.56
CA LYS A 94 -13.28 -0.86 -10.75
C LYS A 94 -14.05 -1.08 -9.45
N THR A 95 -13.35 -1.36 -8.36
CA THR A 95 -13.98 -1.87 -7.12
C THR A 95 -13.61 -1.03 -5.90
N THR A 96 -12.41 -0.45 -5.88
CA THR A 96 -12.00 0.39 -4.76
C THR A 96 -12.88 1.64 -4.70
N ASN A 97 -13.47 1.88 -3.54
CA ASN A 97 -14.33 3.02 -3.28
C ASN A 97 -13.95 3.68 -1.95
N GLU A 98 -14.64 4.76 -1.59
CA GLU A 98 -14.39 5.51 -0.35
C GLU A 98 -14.46 4.64 0.90
N ALA A 99 -15.36 3.64 0.95
CA ALA A 99 -15.49 2.75 2.10
C ALA A 99 -14.25 1.86 2.27
N VAL A 100 -13.65 1.39 1.16
CA VAL A 100 -12.39 0.65 1.19
C VAL A 100 -11.24 1.54 1.68
N VAL A 101 -11.14 2.76 1.16
CA VAL A 101 -10.10 3.72 1.57
C VAL A 101 -10.25 4.07 3.05
N GLU A 102 -11.47 4.30 3.53
CA GLU A 102 -11.75 4.60 4.94
C GLU A 102 -11.43 3.42 5.86
N LYS A 103 -11.74 2.18 5.43
CA LYS A 103 -11.37 0.96 6.17
C LYS A 103 -9.84 0.84 6.27
N ALA A 104 -9.13 1.04 5.16
CA ALA A 104 -7.68 1.02 5.13
C ALA A 104 -7.07 2.14 5.99
N TYR A 105 -7.66 3.34 5.97
CA TYR A 105 -7.27 4.46 6.84
C TYR A 105 -7.40 4.11 8.32
N LYS A 106 -8.53 3.53 8.74
CA LYS A 106 -8.73 3.11 10.13
C LYS A 106 -7.71 2.07 10.58
N LYS A 107 -7.46 1.05 9.75
CA LYS A 107 -6.43 0.04 10.03
C LYS A 107 -5.04 0.67 10.16
N ALA A 108 -4.66 1.51 9.20
CA ALA A 108 -3.40 2.23 9.20
C ALA A 108 -3.24 3.12 10.45
N GLN A 109 -4.30 3.82 10.86
CA GLN A 109 -4.30 4.68 12.03
C GLN A 109 -4.07 3.90 13.33
N LEU A 110 -4.73 2.75 13.49
CA LEU A 110 -4.55 1.87 14.64
C LEU A 110 -3.10 1.38 14.72
N LEU A 111 -2.55 0.92 13.59
CA LEU A 111 -1.19 0.43 13.54
C LEU A 111 -0.16 1.55 13.79
N TYR A 112 -0.44 2.74 13.25
CA TYR A 112 0.40 3.91 13.45
C TYR A 112 0.49 4.30 14.93
N GLN A 113 -0.63 4.26 15.65
CA GLN A 113 -0.68 4.53 17.08
C GLN A 113 0.01 3.42 17.89
N LYS A 114 -0.21 2.15 17.52
CA LYS A 114 0.37 0.98 18.19
C LYS A 114 1.89 1.04 18.21
N PHE A 115 2.53 1.29 17.07
CA PHE A 115 3.99 1.31 16.95
C PHE A 115 4.61 2.68 17.14
N GLN A 116 3.79 3.70 17.44
CA GLN A 116 4.23 5.07 17.70
C GLN A 116 5.20 5.58 16.61
N TYR A 117 4.89 5.33 15.33
CA TYR A 117 5.82 5.70 14.26
C TYR A 117 6.18 7.18 14.34
N ASP A 118 7.49 7.43 14.32
CA ASP A 118 8.03 8.78 14.30
C ASP A 118 7.58 9.54 13.04
N ASN A 119 7.43 10.85 13.22
CA ASN A 119 6.93 11.78 12.21
C ASN A 119 7.90 11.97 11.05
#